data_AF-A0A957SPF1-F1
#
_entry.id   AF-A0A957SPF1-F1
#
_cell.length_a   1.000
_cell.length_b   1.000
_cell.length_c   1.000
_cell.angle_alpha   90.00
_cell.angle_beta   90.00
_cell.angle_gamma   90.00
#
_symmetry.space_group_name_H-M   'P 1'
#
loop_
_entity.id
_entity.type
_entity.pdbx_description
1 polymer ?
#
loop_
_entity_poly.entity_id
_entity_poly.type
_entity_poly.pdbx_seq_one_letter_code
_entity_poly.pdbx_strand_id
1 'polypeptide(L)'
;MNRNPISTIWQRAALAVSVALTPVLMTASSLVVQQADAEASSHREAPLISMDAFADNTDTYVFVSPTNPDNVVLVASWIPFEGPEGGPNYFQWDPNVHYTINVDNNGDAVPDFTYVLEANEQIQNPLTFLYNTGPIGPDGTNWNRQQHYSLFEVTSAGSKTLLDNVLAPPVNIGSKSTPNYDEFDSNFIYTASDSGDDIKIYAGQTDDAFWVDLQVFDLLTLRGQPAPIGYTDGNNSPVDSVSGFNNHSLVI
;
A
#
# COMPACT_ATOMS: atom_id res chain seq x y z
N MET A 1 40.39 57.58 17.21
CA MET A 1 40.04 56.26 16.65
C MET A 1 39.83 56.43 15.15
N ASN A 2 40.88 56.27 14.35
CA ASN A 2 40.83 56.40 12.89
C ASN A 2 40.38 55.07 12.27
N ARG A 3 39.13 55.00 11.79
CA ARG A 3 38.72 53.92 10.88
C ARG A 3 39.22 54.27 9.48
N ASN A 4 40.01 53.40 8.87
CA ASN A 4 40.54 53.58 7.52
C ASN A 4 39.38 53.65 6.51
N PRO A 5 39.16 54.77 5.81
CA PRO A 5 38.00 54.92 4.92
C PRO A 5 38.01 53.93 3.74
N ILE A 6 39.18 53.41 3.39
CA ILE A 6 39.36 52.40 2.35
C ILE A 6 38.71 51.06 2.75
N SER A 7 38.78 50.65 4.03
CA SER A 7 38.20 49.37 4.47
C SER A 7 36.66 49.38 4.43
N THR A 8 36.05 50.53 4.69
CA THR A 8 34.58 50.68 4.63
C THR A 8 34.02 50.65 3.21
N ILE A 9 34.80 51.08 2.21
CA ILE A 9 34.39 51.03 0.80
C ILE A 9 34.40 49.58 0.31
N TRP A 10 35.47 48.83 0.61
CA TRP A 10 35.54 47.40 0.26
C TRP A 10 34.49 46.56 0.97
N GLN A 11 34.18 46.85 2.24
CA GLN A 11 33.11 46.17 2.98
C GLN A 11 31.72 46.44 2.37
N ARG A 12 31.45 47.69 1.96
CA ARG A 12 30.18 48.05 1.30
C ARG A 12 30.07 47.47 -0.10
N ALA A 13 31.16 47.44 -0.86
CA ALA A 13 31.21 46.80 -2.17
C ALA A 13 31.04 45.29 -2.07
N ALA A 14 31.72 44.64 -1.11
CA ALA A 14 31.56 43.21 -0.87
C ALA A 14 30.11 42.88 -0.48
N LEU A 15 29.51 43.64 0.44
CA LEU A 15 28.10 43.45 0.83
C LEU A 15 27.14 43.67 -0.33
N ALA A 16 27.34 44.70 -1.16
CA ALA A 16 26.50 44.95 -2.33
C ALA A 16 26.63 43.84 -3.38
N VAL A 17 27.84 43.32 -3.59
CA VAL A 17 28.10 42.17 -4.47
C VAL A 17 27.46 40.90 -3.92
N SER A 18 27.57 40.64 -2.61
CA SER A 18 26.89 39.51 -1.96
C SER A 18 25.38 39.60 -2.13
N VAL A 19 24.76 40.74 -1.80
CA VAL A 19 23.31 40.96 -1.91
C VAL A 19 22.82 40.84 -3.36
N ALA A 20 23.64 41.19 -4.35
CA ALA A 20 23.29 41.04 -5.76
C ALA A 20 23.49 39.61 -6.28
N LEU A 21 24.53 38.90 -5.83
CA LEU A 21 24.84 37.54 -6.29
C LEU A 21 23.97 36.46 -5.64
N THR A 22 23.56 36.63 -4.37
CA THR A 22 22.72 35.64 -3.68
C THR A 22 21.41 35.34 -4.40
N PRO A 23 20.58 36.32 -4.83
CA PRO A 23 19.35 36.03 -5.55
C PRO A 23 19.62 35.40 -6.92
N VAL A 24 20.68 35.82 -7.63
CA VAL A 24 21.06 35.24 -8.94
C VAL A 24 21.45 33.77 -8.80
N LEU A 25 22.28 33.44 -7.81
CA LEU A 25 22.66 32.07 -7.49
C LEU A 25 21.44 31.23 -7.08
N MET A 26 20.56 31.75 -6.22
CA MET A 26 19.34 31.05 -5.83
C MET A 26 18.40 30.79 -7.02
N THR A 27 18.19 31.77 -7.90
CA THR A 27 17.38 31.57 -9.12
C THR A 27 18.02 30.59 -10.10
N ALA A 28 19.35 30.59 -10.22
CA ALA A 28 20.06 29.63 -11.06
C ALA A 28 19.97 28.21 -10.47
N SER A 29 20.07 28.05 -9.15
CA SER A 29 19.88 26.78 -8.47
C SER A 29 18.47 26.21 -8.67
N SER A 30 17.43 27.05 -8.62
CA SER A 30 16.05 26.61 -8.86
C SER A 30 15.76 26.20 -10.31
N LEU A 31 16.57 26.64 -11.28
CA LEU A 31 16.42 26.29 -12.70
C LEU A 31 17.19 25.02 -13.09
N VAL A 32 18.15 24.58 -12.27
CA VAL A 32 18.98 23.38 -12.52
C VAL A 32 18.43 22.15 -11.78
N VAL A 33 17.62 22.35 -10.73
CA VAL A 33 16.83 21.26 -10.17
C VAL A 33 15.70 20.97 -11.15
N GLN A 34 15.92 19.96 -11.99
CA GLN A 34 14.85 19.28 -12.69
C GLN A 34 13.93 18.75 -11.58
N GLN A 35 12.84 19.47 -11.32
CA GLN A 35 11.76 18.97 -10.48
C GLN A 35 11.26 17.74 -11.24
N ALA A 36 11.71 16.55 -10.84
CA ALA A 36 10.98 15.36 -11.22
C ALA A 36 9.55 15.62 -10.74
N ASP A 37 8.60 15.59 -11.66
CA ASP A 37 7.20 15.53 -11.29
C ASP A 37 7.08 14.35 -10.34
N ALA A 38 6.85 14.63 -9.06
CA ALA A 38 6.55 13.60 -8.10
C ALA A 38 5.15 13.09 -8.46
N GLU A 39 5.11 12.08 -9.33
CA GLU A 39 3.86 11.43 -9.73
C GLU A 39 3.36 10.62 -8.54
N ALA A 40 2.55 11.29 -7.72
CA ALA A 40 1.63 10.78 -6.70
C ALA A 40 2.20 9.87 -5.58
N SER A 41 1.71 10.11 -4.36
CA SER A 41 1.73 9.08 -3.32
C SER A 41 0.61 8.08 -3.61
N SER A 42 0.86 6.79 -3.40
CA SER A 42 -0.12 5.70 -3.54
C SER A 42 -0.88 5.40 -2.25
N HIS A 43 -0.43 5.99 -1.13
CA HIS A 43 -1.02 5.84 0.19
C HIS A 43 -1.95 7.01 0.52
N ARG A 44 -2.79 6.81 1.54
CA ARG A 44 -3.83 7.72 2.05
C ARG A 44 -3.41 9.19 2.21
N GLU A 45 -2.11 9.45 2.34
CA GLU A 45 -1.55 10.81 2.38
C GLU A 45 -1.69 11.57 1.05
N ALA A 46 -2.01 10.88 -0.05
CA ALA A 46 -2.29 11.49 -1.35
C ALA A 46 -3.74 11.97 -1.45
N PRO A 47 -4.00 13.23 -1.86
CA PRO A 47 -5.36 13.78 -1.90
C PRO A 47 -6.37 12.97 -2.75
N LEU A 48 -5.94 12.38 -3.87
CA LEU A 48 -6.85 11.62 -4.75
C LEU A 48 -7.15 10.22 -4.20
N ILE A 49 -6.14 9.51 -3.69
CA ILE A 49 -6.30 8.18 -3.09
C ILE A 49 -7.07 8.24 -1.78
N SER A 50 -6.94 9.33 -1.00
CA SER A 50 -7.69 9.49 0.25
C SER A 50 -9.23 9.43 0.08
N MET A 51 -9.72 9.66 -1.14
CA MET A 51 -11.14 9.60 -1.51
C MET A 51 -11.54 8.28 -2.18
N ASP A 52 -10.58 7.40 -2.47
CA ASP A 52 -10.75 6.07 -3.05
C ASP A 52 -10.04 5.03 -2.16
N ALA A 53 -10.68 4.73 -1.02
CA ALA A 53 -10.10 3.85 0.00
C ALA A 53 -9.82 2.42 -0.51
N PHE A 54 -10.50 1.97 -1.56
CA PHE A 54 -10.26 0.64 -2.14
C PHE A 54 -9.03 0.61 -3.05
N ALA A 55 -8.57 1.76 -3.53
CA ALA A 55 -7.33 1.91 -4.29
C ALA A 55 -6.12 2.33 -3.43
N ASP A 56 -6.33 2.50 -2.12
CA ASP A 56 -5.30 2.91 -1.17
C ASP A 56 -4.29 1.78 -0.96
N ASN A 57 -3.11 1.92 -1.56
CA ASN A 57 -2.00 1.03 -1.28
C ASN A 57 -1.57 1.26 0.18
N THR A 58 -1.12 0.24 0.90
CA THR A 58 -0.64 0.39 2.29
C THR A 58 0.85 0.18 2.38
N ASP A 59 1.38 -0.90 1.80
CA ASP A 59 2.81 -1.17 1.74
C ASP A 59 3.14 -2.17 0.62
N THR A 60 4.44 -2.27 0.29
CA THR A 60 5.01 -3.31 -0.57
C THR A 60 6.23 -3.93 0.10
N TYR A 61 6.29 -5.26 0.12
CA TYR A 61 7.37 -6.04 0.72
C TYR A 61 7.99 -6.98 -0.32
N VAL A 62 9.32 -7.04 -0.35
CA VAL A 62 10.06 -7.93 -1.24
C VAL A 62 11.18 -8.59 -0.44
N PHE A 63 11.19 -9.92 -0.43
CA PHE A 63 12.21 -10.67 0.30
C PHE A 63 12.46 -12.05 -0.31
N VAL A 64 13.66 -12.59 -0.07
CA VAL A 64 13.97 -13.99 -0.39
C VAL A 64 13.23 -14.87 0.62
N SER A 65 12.53 -15.90 0.13
CA SER A 65 11.76 -16.76 1.01
C SER A 65 12.65 -17.42 2.07
N PRO A 66 12.26 -17.37 3.36
CA PRO A 66 13.03 -17.97 4.45
C PRO A 66 12.99 -19.49 4.42
N THR A 67 12.04 -20.10 3.68
CA THR A 67 11.86 -21.55 3.58
C THR A 67 12.38 -22.12 2.26
N ASN A 68 12.48 -21.29 1.21
CA ASN A 68 13.10 -21.63 -0.06
C ASN A 68 13.91 -20.45 -0.61
N PRO A 69 15.24 -20.43 -0.45
CA PRO A 69 16.07 -19.29 -0.86
C PRO A 69 16.16 -19.09 -2.38
N ASP A 70 15.69 -20.05 -3.19
CA ASP A 70 15.59 -19.91 -4.64
C ASP A 70 14.36 -19.08 -5.08
N ASN A 71 13.44 -18.78 -4.14
CA ASN A 71 12.24 -17.99 -4.40
C ASN A 71 12.38 -16.56 -3.86
N VAL A 72 11.91 -15.60 -4.65
CA VAL A 72 11.57 -14.24 -4.19
C VAL A 72 10.08 -14.21 -3.88
N VAL A 73 9.70 -13.54 -2.81
CA VAL A 73 8.31 -13.28 -2.43
C VAL A 73 8.03 -11.81 -2.67
N LEU A 74 6.98 -11.53 -3.43
CA LEU A 74 6.44 -10.19 -3.63
C LEU A 74 5.13 -10.09 -2.86
N VAL A 75 5.00 -9.07 -2.03
CA VAL A 75 3.75 -8.73 -1.35
C VAL A 75 3.43 -7.28 -1.60
N ALA A 76 2.21 -6.99 -2.01
CA ALA A 76 1.69 -5.64 -1.97
C ALA A 76 0.31 -5.66 -1.31
N SER A 77 0.06 -4.63 -0.51
CA SER A 77 -1.13 -4.55 0.34
C SER A 77 -1.92 -3.28 0.02
N TRP A 78 -3.24 -3.36 0.15
CA TRP A 78 -4.19 -2.28 -0.09
C TRP A 78 -5.30 -2.32 0.96
N ILE A 79 -6.12 -1.27 1.00
CA ILE A 79 -7.33 -1.19 1.83
C ILE A 79 -6.96 -1.28 3.32
N PRO A 80 -6.51 -0.18 3.95
CA PRO A 80 -6.08 -0.21 5.35
C PRO A 80 -7.26 -0.31 6.33
N PHE A 81 -6.95 -0.69 7.57
CA PHE A 81 -7.87 -0.66 8.72
C PHE A 81 -9.10 -1.58 8.56
N GLU A 82 -8.90 -2.78 8.05
CA GLU A 82 -10.01 -3.73 7.88
C GLU A 82 -10.36 -4.41 9.20
N GLY A 83 -11.41 -3.89 9.84
CA GLY A 83 -11.97 -4.49 11.05
C GLY A 83 -12.81 -5.74 10.73
N PRO A 84 -12.59 -6.89 11.41
CA PRO A 84 -13.37 -8.11 11.18
C PRO A 84 -14.87 -7.95 11.50
N GLU A 85 -15.23 -6.99 12.36
CA GLU A 85 -16.61 -6.62 12.69
C GLU A 85 -17.32 -5.76 11.64
N GLY A 86 -16.65 -5.38 10.54
CA GLY A 86 -17.08 -4.39 9.55
C GLY A 86 -18.36 -4.69 8.74
N GLY A 87 -19.16 -5.68 9.13
CA GLY A 87 -20.43 -6.00 8.48
C GLY A 87 -21.47 -4.87 8.57
N PRO A 88 -22.57 -4.93 7.79
CA PRO A 88 -22.99 -6.04 6.92
C PRO A 88 -22.39 -6.01 5.50
N ASN A 89 -21.55 -5.02 5.19
CA ASN A 89 -20.80 -4.94 3.92
C ASN A 89 -19.32 -5.13 4.25
N TYR A 90 -18.78 -6.28 3.87
CA TYR A 90 -17.40 -6.63 4.19
C TYR A 90 -16.43 -6.05 3.15
N PHE A 91 -15.15 -5.96 3.53
CA PHE A 91 -14.07 -5.55 2.65
C PHE A 91 -13.89 -6.55 1.50
N GLN A 92 -13.50 -6.04 0.34
CA GLN A 92 -13.39 -6.79 -0.90
C GLN A 92 -12.46 -6.03 -1.86
N TRP A 93 -11.79 -6.70 -2.78
CA TRP A 93 -11.16 -6.03 -3.93
C TRP A 93 -12.21 -5.24 -4.75
N ASP A 94 -11.94 -3.99 -5.14
CA ASP A 94 -12.87 -3.22 -5.97
C ASP A 94 -12.78 -3.65 -7.44
N PRO A 95 -13.90 -4.05 -8.09
CA PRO A 95 -13.90 -4.42 -9.50
C PRO A 95 -13.49 -3.33 -10.50
N ASN A 96 -13.39 -2.07 -10.05
CA ASN A 96 -12.99 -0.92 -10.88
C ASN A 96 -11.52 -0.51 -10.66
N VAL A 97 -10.78 -1.24 -9.83
CA VAL A 97 -9.37 -0.96 -9.52
C VAL A 97 -8.50 -2.06 -10.12
N HIS A 98 -7.39 -1.67 -10.74
CA HIS A 98 -6.32 -2.58 -11.11
C HIS A 98 -5.25 -2.56 -10.01
N TYR A 99 -5.09 -3.67 -9.32
CA TYR A 99 -4.09 -3.80 -8.27
C TYR A 99 -2.80 -4.32 -8.89
N THR A 100 -1.77 -3.47 -8.95
CA THR A 100 -0.57 -3.75 -9.74
C THR A 100 0.71 -3.79 -8.92
N ILE A 101 1.55 -4.79 -9.17
CA ILE A 101 2.95 -4.82 -8.71
C ILE A 101 3.84 -4.65 -9.95
N ASN A 102 4.63 -3.57 -9.95
CA ASN A 102 5.59 -3.27 -11.01
C ASN A 102 6.99 -3.74 -10.60
N VAL A 103 7.64 -4.53 -11.45
CA VAL A 103 8.98 -5.06 -11.20
C VAL A 103 9.92 -4.61 -12.31
N ASP A 104 10.88 -3.77 -11.95
CA ASP A 104 12.08 -3.48 -12.73
C ASP A 104 13.20 -4.39 -12.20
N ASN A 105 13.71 -5.28 -13.05
CA ASN A 105 14.78 -6.22 -12.68
C ASN A 105 16.13 -5.87 -13.31
N ASN A 106 16.22 -4.74 -14.02
CA ASN A 106 17.40 -4.33 -14.78
C ASN A 106 17.95 -2.94 -14.34
N GLY A 107 17.17 -2.15 -13.60
CA GLY A 107 17.55 -0.89 -12.99
C GLY A 107 17.35 0.35 -13.88
N ASP A 108 16.56 0.27 -14.94
CA ASP A 108 16.25 1.40 -15.83
C ASP A 108 15.01 2.21 -15.42
N ALA A 109 14.36 1.83 -14.31
CA ALA A 109 13.12 2.39 -13.79
C ALA A 109 11.91 2.22 -14.72
N VAL A 110 11.95 1.23 -15.62
CA VAL A 110 10.83 0.79 -16.45
C VAL A 110 10.45 -0.64 -16.01
N PRO A 111 9.17 -0.94 -15.74
CA PRO A 111 8.78 -2.29 -15.35
C PRO A 111 9.05 -3.30 -16.48
N ASP A 112 9.82 -4.35 -16.19
CA ASP A 112 10.01 -5.51 -17.05
C ASP A 112 8.82 -6.49 -16.92
N PHE A 113 8.27 -6.58 -15.70
CA PHE A 113 7.09 -7.37 -15.35
C PHE A 113 6.09 -6.51 -14.59
N THR A 114 4.81 -6.69 -14.91
CA THR A 114 3.70 -6.10 -14.17
C THR A 114 2.69 -7.18 -13.83
N TYR A 115 2.51 -7.44 -12.55
CA TYR A 115 1.46 -8.32 -12.07
C TYR A 115 0.19 -7.50 -11.85
N VAL A 116 -0.91 -7.87 -12.49
CA VAL A 116 -2.18 -7.14 -12.45
C VAL A 116 -3.26 -8.05 -11.91
N LEU A 117 -3.84 -7.71 -10.77
CA LEU A 117 -5.03 -8.35 -10.23
C LEU A 117 -6.26 -7.55 -10.63
N GLU A 118 -7.22 -8.25 -11.25
CA GLU A 118 -8.55 -7.73 -11.59
C GLU A 118 -9.59 -8.58 -10.87
N ALA A 119 -10.45 -7.93 -10.08
CA ALA A 119 -11.47 -8.61 -9.29
C ALA A 119 -12.88 -8.43 -9.88
N ASN A 120 -13.77 -9.35 -9.52
CA ASN A 120 -15.20 -9.20 -9.76
C ASN A 120 -16.01 -9.80 -8.61
N GLU A 121 -17.25 -9.34 -8.49
CA GLU A 121 -18.20 -9.81 -7.48
C GLU A 121 -19.35 -10.55 -8.14
N GLN A 122 -19.72 -11.71 -7.58
CA GLN A 122 -20.84 -12.52 -8.02
C GLN A 122 -21.85 -12.72 -6.88
N ILE A 123 -23.07 -12.23 -7.10
CA ILE A 123 -24.20 -12.43 -6.18
C ILE A 123 -24.96 -13.69 -6.59
N GLN A 124 -24.84 -14.76 -5.77
CA GLN A 124 -25.44 -16.07 -6.04
C GLN A 124 -26.96 -16.07 -5.88
N ASN A 125 -27.48 -15.34 -4.89
CA ASN A 125 -28.89 -15.21 -4.58
C ASN A 125 -29.26 -13.73 -4.35
N PRO A 126 -29.78 -13.03 -5.38
CA PRO A 126 -30.17 -11.63 -5.26
C PRO A 126 -31.41 -11.41 -4.40
N LEU A 127 -32.08 -12.48 -3.93
CA LEU A 127 -33.25 -12.38 -3.04
C LEU A 127 -32.88 -12.20 -1.56
N THR A 128 -31.59 -12.20 -1.23
CA THR A 128 -31.10 -11.93 0.13
C THR A 128 -29.92 -10.96 0.08
N PHE A 129 -29.84 -10.08 1.07
CA PHE A 129 -28.71 -9.17 1.26
C PHE A 129 -27.57 -9.81 2.07
N LEU A 130 -27.80 -11.00 2.64
CA LEU A 130 -26.82 -11.67 3.50
C LEU A 130 -25.56 -12.02 2.71
N TYR A 131 -24.40 -11.86 3.34
CA TYR A 131 -23.11 -12.25 2.77
C TYR A 131 -23.00 -13.76 2.57
N ASN A 132 -23.53 -14.54 3.50
CA ASN A 132 -23.59 -15.99 3.48
C ASN A 132 -24.87 -16.50 4.15
N THR A 133 -25.31 -17.69 3.75
CA THR A 133 -26.55 -18.33 4.28
C THR A 133 -26.27 -19.50 5.21
N GLY A 134 -25.01 -19.75 5.52
CA GLY A 134 -24.50 -20.83 6.36
C GLY A 134 -22.97 -20.80 6.41
N PRO A 135 -22.31 -21.78 7.04
CA PRO A 135 -20.86 -21.93 6.99
C PRO A 135 -20.37 -22.00 5.54
N ILE A 136 -19.39 -21.18 5.19
CA ILE A 136 -18.84 -21.07 3.84
C ILE A 136 -17.92 -22.27 3.58
N GLY A 137 -18.09 -22.90 2.41
CA GLY A 137 -17.20 -23.95 1.90
C GLY A 137 -16.08 -23.36 1.03
N PRO A 138 -14.94 -24.08 0.88
CA PRO A 138 -13.82 -23.64 0.04
C PRO A 138 -14.16 -23.59 -1.46
N ASP A 139 -15.27 -24.21 -1.85
CA ASP A 139 -15.86 -24.17 -3.19
C ASP A 139 -16.89 -23.04 -3.37
N GLY A 140 -17.03 -22.17 -2.36
CA GLY A 140 -18.02 -21.10 -2.34
C GLY A 140 -19.42 -21.55 -1.89
N THR A 141 -19.62 -22.79 -1.44
CA THR A 141 -20.89 -23.25 -0.87
C THR A 141 -21.35 -22.31 0.26
N ASN A 142 -22.63 -21.95 0.29
CA ASN A 142 -23.26 -20.99 1.21
C ASN A 142 -22.74 -19.54 1.17
N TRP A 143 -21.78 -19.22 0.29
CA TRP A 143 -21.28 -17.87 0.11
C TRP A 143 -22.12 -17.15 -0.95
N ASN A 144 -22.86 -16.11 -0.56
CA ASN A 144 -23.78 -15.40 -1.44
C ASN A 144 -23.09 -14.29 -2.24
N ARG A 145 -22.15 -13.57 -1.62
CA ARG A 145 -21.45 -12.42 -2.20
C ARG A 145 -20.01 -12.84 -2.53
N GLN A 146 -19.85 -13.72 -3.50
CA GLN A 146 -18.54 -14.31 -3.83
C GLN A 146 -17.66 -13.30 -4.55
N GLN A 147 -16.40 -13.23 -4.15
CA GLN A 147 -15.39 -12.48 -4.89
C GLN A 147 -14.51 -13.44 -5.68
N HIS A 148 -14.27 -13.08 -6.93
CA HIS A 148 -13.33 -13.77 -7.80
C HIS A 148 -12.26 -12.78 -8.26
N TYR A 149 -11.11 -13.30 -8.64
CA TYR A 149 -10.07 -12.51 -9.28
C TYR A 149 -9.34 -13.29 -10.38
N SER A 150 -8.80 -12.55 -11.32
CA SER A 150 -7.81 -13.02 -12.28
C SER A 150 -6.48 -12.31 -12.00
N LEU A 151 -5.38 -13.01 -12.22
CA LEU A 151 -4.03 -12.45 -12.12
C LEU A 151 -3.34 -12.58 -13.46
N PHE A 152 -2.79 -11.47 -13.94
CA PHE A 152 -2.04 -11.39 -15.19
C PHE A 152 -0.59 -11.00 -14.92
N GLU A 153 0.34 -11.57 -15.68
CA GLU A 153 1.69 -11.07 -15.83
C GLU A 153 1.81 -10.37 -17.19
N VAL A 154 2.19 -9.10 -17.17
CA VAL A 154 2.36 -8.28 -18.37
C VAL A 154 3.84 -7.97 -18.54
N THR A 155 4.35 -8.19 -19.75
CA THR A 155 5.72 -7.88 -20.16
C THR A 155 5.71 -7.15 -21.50
N SER A 156 6.87 -6.74 -22.01
CA SER A 156 6.99 -6.21 -23.36
C SER A 156 6.54 -7.19 -24.46
N ALA A 157 6.50 -8.49 -24.17
CA ALA A 157 6.07 -9.52 -25.11
C ALA A 157 4.53 -9.70 -25.16
N GLY A 158 3.81 -9.18 -24.17
CA GLY A 158 2.35 -9.28 -24.07
C GLY A 158 1.87 -9.57 -22.65
N SER A 159 0.58 -9.88 -22.52
CA SER A 159 -0.06 -10.28 -21.27
C SER A 159 -0.27 -11.80 -21.23
N LYS A 160 0.01 -12.39 -20.08
CA LYS A 160 -0.20 -13.80 -19.77
C LYS A 160 -1.11 -13.92 -18.55
N THR A 161 -2.13 -14.78 -18.63
CA THR A 161 -2.96 -15.12 -17.48
C THR A 161 -2.25 -16.15 -16.59
N LEU A 162 -2.01 -15.81 -15.33
CA LEU A 162 -1.49 -16.72 -14.31
C LEU A 162 -2.63 -17.45 -13.61
N LEU A 163 -3.69 -16.72 -13.23
CA LEU A 163 -4.93 -17.26 -12.66
C LEU A 163 -6.12 -16.66 -13.39
N ASP A 164 -7.12 -17.49 -13.66
CA ASP A 164 -8.33 -17.09 -14.38
C ASP A 164 -9.56 -17.30 -13.49
N ASN A 165 -10.16 -16.18 -13.05
CA ASN A 165 -11.42 -16.12 -12.31
C ASN A 165 -11.51 -17.14 -11.16
N VAL A 166 -10.47 -17.20 -10.32
CA VAL A 166 -10.43 -18.03 -9.12
C VAL A 166 -11.15 -17.33 -7.97
N LEU A 167 -11.57 -18.08 -6.95
CA LEU A 167 -12.19 -17.48 -5.76
C LEU A 167 -11.14 -16.71 -4.93
N ALA A 168 -11.49 -15.52 -4.45
CA ALA A 168 -10.78 -14.92 -3.33
C ALA A 168 -11.18 -15.63 -2.02
N PRO A 169 -10.34 -15.62 -0.98
CA PRO A 169 -10.77 -16.07 0.33
C PRO A 169 -11.88 -15.14 0.86
N PRO A 170 -12.96 -15.66 1.45
CA PRO A 170 -13.99 -14.85 2.08
C PRO A 170 -13.47 -14.22 3.38
N VAL A 171 -14.02 -13.07 3.76
CA VAL A 171 -13.66 -12.36 5.00
C VAL A 171 -13.81 -13.24 6.26
N ASN A 172 -12.89 -13.08 7.21
CA ASN A 172 -12.93 -13.75 8.51
C ASN A 172 -14.00 -13.13 9.44
N ILE A 173 -15.26 -13.48 9.19
CA ILE A 173 -16.42 -12.97 9.95
C ILE A 173 -16.52 -13.62 11.33
N GLY A 174 -16.04 -14.87 11.45
CA GLY A 174 -16.06 -15.66 12.68
C GLY A 174 -16.62 -17.06 12.49
N SER A 175 -16.55 -17.86 13.57
CA SER A 175 -16.67 -19.32 13.54
C SER A 175 -17.98 -19.91 12.96
N LYS A 176 -19.04 -19.12 12.82
CA LYS A 176 -20.30 -19.57 12.18
C LYS A 176 -20.27 -19.44 10.67
N SER A 177 -19.54 -18.46 10.15
CA SER A 177 -19.43 -18.18 8.72
C SER A 177 -18.19 -18.82 8.13
N THR A 178 -17.05 -18.68 8.82
CA THR A 178 -15.74 -19.15 8.37
C THR A 178 -15.04 -19.90 9.51
N PRO A 179 -15.48 -21.13 9.84
CA PRO A 179 -14.87 -21.92 10.91
C PRO A 179 -13.42 -22.28 10.58
N ASN A 180 -12.55 -22.31 11.59
CA ASN A 180 -11.12 -22.65 11.46
C ASN A 180 -10.42 -21.83 10.36
N TYR A 181 -10.55 -20.50 10.44
CA TYR A 181 -10.15 -19.60 9.35
C TYR A 181 -8.73 -19.85 8.83
N ASP A 182 -7.73 -20.02 9.70
CA ASP A 182 -6.34 -20.24 9.28
C ASP A 182 -6.17 -21.48 8.39
N GLU A 183 -6.88 -22.57 8.67
CA GLU A 183 -6.87 -23.77 7.82
C GLU A 183 -7.71 -23.55 6.55
N PHE A 184 -8.84 -22.87 6.70
CA PHE A 184 -9.77 -22.60 5.62
C PHE A 184 -9.17 -21.68 4.54
N ASP A 185 -8.49 -20.61 4.94
CA ASP A 185 -7.84 -19.61 4.08
C ASP A 185 -6.73 -20.22 3.21
N SER A 186 -6.06 -21.26 3.71
CA SER A 186 -5.02 -21.98 2.96
C SER A 186 -5.54 -22.68 1.69
N ASN A 187 -6.85 -22.91 1.57
CA ASN A 187 -7.47 -23.45 0.35
C ASN A 187 -7.47 -22.47 -0.82
N PHE A 188 -7.21 -21.18 -0.56
CA PHE A 188 -7.20 -20.10 -1.55
C PHE A 188 -5.78 -19.69 -1.96
N ILE A 189 -4.77 -20.51 -1.61
CA ILE A 189 -3.42 -20.41 -2.17
C ILE A 189 -3.38 -21.19 -3.48
N TYR A 190 -3.34 -20.46 -4.59
CA TYR A 190 -3.32 -21.04 -5.93
C TYR A 190 -1.90 -21.25 -6.43
N THR A 191 -1.76 -22.10 -7.45
CA THR A 191 -0.48 -22.33 -8.12
C THR A 191 -0.65 -22.10 -9.61
N ALA A 192 0.14 -21.18 -10.15
CA ALA A 192 0.28 -21.00 -11.59
C ALA A 192 1.59 -21.63 -12.02
N SER A 193 1.60 -22.36 -13.14
CA SER A 193 2.84 -22.89 -13.71
C SER A 193 3.30 -21.99 -14.87
N ASP A 194 4.54 -21.55 -14.82
CA ASP A 194 5.18 -20.74 -15.86
C ASP A 194 6.55 -21.27 -16.22
N SER A 195 6.75 -21.62 -17.49
CA SER A 195 8.08 -21.92 -18.04
C SER A 195 8.89 -22.98 -17.28
N GLY A 196 8.21 -23.83 -16.50
CA GLY A 196 8.81 -24.87 -15.68
C GLY A 196 8.79 -24.58 -14.18
N ASP A 197 8.47 -23.36 -13.77
CA ASP A 197 8.40 -22.92 -12.37
C ASP A 197 6.95 -22.89 -11.88
N ASP A 198 6.77 -23.16 -10.58
CA ASP A 198 5.49 -23.06 -9.89
C ASP A 198 5.46 -21.78 -9.05
N ILE A 199 4.51 -20.89 -9.36
CA ILE A 199 4.30 -19.61 -8.70
C ILE A 199 3.12 -19.78 -7.74
N LYS A 200 3.34 -19.47 -6.44
CA LYS A 200 2.31 -19.56 -5.41
C LYS A 200 1.65 -18.20 -5.24
N ILE A 201 0.34 -18.16 -5.35
CA ILE A 201 -0.39 -16.89 -5.38
C ILE A 201 -1.48 -16.92 -4.32
N TYR A 202 -1.57 -15.84 -3.54
CA TYR A 202 -2.64 -15.57 -2.59
C TYR A 202 -3.11 -14.13 -2.75
N ALA A 203 -4.42 -13.88 -2.71
CA ALA A 203 -4.96 -12.53 -2.79
C ALA A 203 -6.17 -12.38 -1.86
N GLY A 204 -5.95 -11.85 -0.66
CA GLY A 204 -6.96 -11.83 0.40
C GLY A 204 -6.55 -11.03 1.63
N GLN A 205 -7.35 -11.13 2.69
CA GLN A 205 -7.09 -10.38 3.92
C GLN A 205 -5.91 -10.96 4.71
N THR A 206 -4.98 -10.10 5.08
CA THR A 206 -3.85 -10.43 5.95
C THR A 206 -3.73 -9.43 7.09
N ASP A 207 -3.17 -9.85 8.22
CA ASP A 207 -2.81 -8.94 9.30
C ASP A 207 -1.84 -7.87 8.79
N ASP A 208 -2.02 -6.62 9.21
CA ASP A 208 -1.13 -5.54 8.79
C ASP A 208 0.26 -5.71 9.43
N ALA A 209 1.26 -6.02 8.61
CA ALA A 209 2.62 -6.24 9.07
C ALA A 209 3.33 -4.94 9.51
N PHE A 210 2.76 -3.77 9.20
CA PHE A 210 3.40 -2.49 9.45
C PHE A 210 3.22 -2.03 10.89
N TRP A 211 4.32 -2.00 11.65
CA TRP A 211 4.26 -1.43 13.00
C TRP A 211 4.38 0.10 12.94
N VAL A 212 3.27 0.82 13.14
CA VAL A 212 3.24 2.28 13.04
C VAL A 212 2.54 2.96 14.20
N ASP A 213 3.07 4.11 14.60
CA ASP A 213 2.41 5.01 15.55
C ASP A 213 1.89 6.24 14.82
N LEU A 214 0.60 6.23 14.52
CA LEU A 214 -0.08 7.27 13.79
C LEU A 214 -0.45 8.47 14.68
N GLN A 215 -0.07 8.48 15.97
CA GLN A 215 -0.22 9.67 16.81
C GLN A 215 0.52 10.87 16.27
N VAL A 216 1.55 10.65 15.46
CA VAL A 216 2.30 11.73 14.81
C VAL A 216 1.40 12.67 14.03
N PHE A 217 0.25 12.21 13.52
CA PHE A 217 -0.70 13.06 12.81
C PHE A 217 -1.54 13.96 13.74
N ASP A 218 -1.59 13.68 15.04
CA ASP A 218 -2.06 14.63 16.06
C ASP A 218 -0.95 15.65 16.35
N LEU A 219 -0.87 16.68 15.52
CA LEU A 219 0.02 17.84 15.71
C LEU A 219 1.52 17.51 15.86
N LEU A 220 2.02 16.52 15.11
CA LEU A 220 3.43 16.08 15.16
C LEU A 220 3.82 15.58 16.56
N THR A 221 2.87 14.99 17.27
CA THR A 221 3.13 14.43 18.59
C THR A 221 4.00 13.19 18.46
N LEU A 222 5.27 13.32 18.82
CA LEU A 222 6.25 12.23 18.82
C LEU A 222 6.40 11.64 20.22
N ARG A 223 6.51 10.31 20.29
CA ARG A 223 6.78 9.61 21.55
C ARG A 223 8.04 10.14 22.24
N GLY A 224 7.93 10.36 23.55
CA GLY A 224 9.03 10.81 24.40
C GLY A 224 9.37 12.30 24.30
N GLN A 225 8.65 13.08 23.50
CA GLN A 225 8.78 14.54 23.47
C GLN A 225 7.86 15.23 24.50
N PRO A 226 8.23 16.43 24.99
CA PRO A 226 7.31 17.28 25.74
C PRO A 226 6.05 17.59 24.94
N ALA A 227 4.95 17.90 25.65
CA ALA A 227 3.70 18.34 25.01
C ALA A 227 3.92 19.54 24.07
N PRO A 228 3.21 19.62 22.93
CA PRO A 228 3.24 20.80 22.07
C PRO A 228 2.89 22.08 22.84
N ILE A 229 3.40 23.23 22.40
CA ILE A 229 3.14 24.52 23.05
C ILE A 229 1.63 24.76 23.12
N GLY A 230 1.11 25.01 24.33
CA GLY A 230 -0.31 25.23 24.57
C GLY A 230 -1.09 24.01 25.04
N TYR A 231 -0.44 22.85 25.15
CA TYR A 231 -1.03 21.60 25.64
C TYR A 231 -0.39 21.20 26.97
N THR A 232 -1.21 20.67 27.88
CA THR A 232 -0.75 20.27 29.23
C THR A 232 -0.21 18.85 29.28
N ASP A 233 -0.69 17.99 28.38
CA ASP A 233 -0.32 16.58 28.30
C ASP A 233 0.26 16.27 26.92
N GLY A 234 1.34 15.49 26.88
CA GLY A 234 1.92 14.94 25.67
C GLY A 234 1.69 13.44 25.68
N ASN A 235 1.07 12.91 24.63
CA ASN A 235 0.66 11.51 24.44
C ASN A 235 -0.41 10.96 25.37
N ASN A 236 -1.57 10.59 24.79
CA ASN A 236 -2.51 9.65 25.43
C ASN A 236 -2.67 8.31 24.68
N SER A 237 -1.55 7.87 24.07
CA SER A 237 -1.15 6.49 23.68
C SER A 237 -1.81 5.77 22.47
N PRO A 238 -1.22 5.93 21.28
CA PRO A 238 -1.17 4.91 20.24
C PRO A 238 0.19 4.21 20.24
N VAL A 239 0.16 2.88 20.23
CA VAL A 239 1.29 2.01 20.00
C VAL A 239 0.75 0.97 19.06
N ASP A 240 1.36 0.85 17.88
CA ASP A 240 0.85 -0.04 16.83
C ASP A 240 -0.60 0.32 16.44
N SER A 241 -0.78 1.44 15.74
CA SER A 241 -2.10 2.00 15.42
C SER A 241 -2.89 1.15 14.44
N VAL A 242 -2.24 0.21 13.76
CA VAL A 242 -2.88 -0.77 12.86
C VAL A 242 -3.01 -2.15 13.52
N SER A 243 -2.59 -2.31 14.78
CA SER A 243 -2.71 -3.57 15.51
C SER A 243 -4.15 -4.07 15.54
N GLY A 244 -4.36 -5.32 15.13
CA GLY A 244 -5.68 -5.94 15.11
C GLY A 244 -6.56 -5.55 13.93
N PHE A 245 -6.01 -4.83 12.94
CA PHE A 245 -6.64 -4.59 11.65
C PHE A 245 -5.95 -5.39 10.55
N ASN A 246 -6.74 -5.85 9.58
CA ASN A 246 -6.22 -6.45 8.36
C ASN A 246 -6.03 -5.38 7.26
N ASN A 247 -5.39 -5.82 6.18
CA ASN A 247 -5.40 -5.22 4.86
C ASN A 247 -5.66 -6.32 3.80
N HIS A 248 -5.91 -5.94 2.55
CA HIS A 248 -5.94 -6.87 1.42
C HIS A 248 -4.56 -6.98 0.79
N SER A 249 -3.97 -8.17 0.77
CA SER A 249 -2.64 -8.43 0.21
C SER A 249 -2.69 -9.35 -0.99
N LEU A 250 -1.94 -8.98 -2.04
CA LEU A 250 -1.53 -9.85 -3.12
C LEU A 250 -0.12 -10.37 -2.83
N VAL A 251 0.04 -11.69 -2.76
CA VAL A 251 1.30 -12.40 -2.53
C VAL A 251 1.60 -13.26 -3.75
N ILE A 252 2.83 -13.16 -4.27
CA ILE A 252 3.37 -13.91 -5.42
C ILE A 252 4.73 -14.51 -5.04
#